data_AF-A0A9J6FL74-F1
#
_entry.id   AF-A0A9J6FL74-F1
#
_cell.length_a   1.000
_cell.length_b   1.000
_cell.length_c   1.000
_cell.angle_alpha   90.00
_cell.angle_beta   90.00
_cell.angle_gamma   90.00
#
_symmetry.space_group_name_H-M   'P 1'
#
loop_
_entity.id
_entity.type
_entity.pdbx_description
1 polymer ?
#
loop_
_entity_poly.entity_id
_entity_poly.type
_entity_poly.pdbx_seq_one_letter_code
_entity_poly.pdbx_strand_id
1 'polypeptide(L)'
;MCNDVQEVVAVRVSFGGRTLLVASTYVRPQLPGANFDWMQQLRALYFRDEVVIGGDFNALSTTWGYRVTNIRGRNLEKSAEDAELILVNDLSCPTRLGQSPSQRDTIPDLTWATPSTV
;
A
#
# COMPACT_ATOMS: atom_id res chain seq x y z
N MET A 1 10.29 0.48 9.03
CA MET A 1 11.26 -0.36 8.28
C MET A 1 11.80 0.50 7.16
N CYS A 2 13.07 0.90 7.22
CA CYS A 2 13.66 1.77 6.20
C CYS A 2 14.94 1.13 5.68
N ASN A 3 15.06 1.04 4.37
CA ASN A 3 16.26 0.57 3.68
C ASN A 3 16.39 1.32 2.34
N ASP A 4 17.38 0.97 1.53
CA ASP A 4 17.63 1.64 0.26
C ASP A 4 16.45 1.54 -0.73
N VAL A 5 15.58 0.54 -0.58
CA VAL A 5 14.46 0.25 -1.51
C VAL A 5 13.15 0.87 -1.07
N GLN A 6 12.90 0.94 0.24
CA GLN A 6 11.63 1.43 0.78
C GLN A 6 11.76 2.06 2.17
N GLU A 7 10.89 3.02 2.43
CA GLU A 7 10.73 3.70 3.71
C GLU A 7 9.32 3.47 4.23
N VAL A 8 9.20 2.96 5.46
CA VAL A 8 7.92 2.71 6.12
C VAL A 8 7.95 3.32 7.51
N VAL A 9 7.02 4.22 7.78
CA VAL A 9 6.77 4.85 9.08
C VAL A 9 5.37 4.51 9.53
N ALA A 10 5.21 3.99 10.75
CA ALA A 10 3.91 3.70 11.33
C ALA A 10 3.73 4.47 12.64
N VAL A 11 2.53 5.05 12.82
CA VAL A 11 2.12 5.77 14.01
C VAL A 11 0.84 5.15 14.53
N ARG A 12 0.83 4.82 15.82
CA ARG A 12 -0.37 4.36 16.51
C ARG A 12 -1.04 5.55 17.18
N VAL A 13 -2.30 5.79 16.85
CA VAL A 13 -3.12 6.89 17.37
C VAL A 13 -4.26 6.30 18.19
N SER A 14 -4.60 6.94 19.31
CA SER A 14 -5.74 6.55 20.15
C SER A 14 -6.70 7.73 20.28
N PHE A 15 -7.97 7.52 19.93
CA PHE A 15 -9.00 8.55 20.03
C PHE A 15 -10.36 7.91 20.30
N GLY A 16 -11.13 8.47 21.23
CA GLY A 16 -12.50 8.01 21.51
C GLY A 16 -12.60 6.53 21.93
N GLY A 17 -11.58 5.99 22.60
CA GLY A 17 -11.53 4.57 23.01
C GLY A 17 -11.17 3.59 21.89
N ARG A 18 -10.89 4.09 20.67
CA ARG A 18 -10.41 3.30 19.53
C ARG A 18 -8.92 3.53 19.31
N THR A 19 -8.26 2.51 18.77
CA THR A 19 -6.85 2.56 18.36
C THR A 19 -6.77 2.36 16.86
N LEU A 20 -6.02 3.25 16.21
CA LEU A 20 -5.77 3.23 14.77
C LEU A 20 -4.26 3.23 14.53
N LEU A 21 -3.80 2.26 13.76
CA LEU A 21 -2.43 2.24 13.25
C LEU A 21 -2.42 2.83 11.84
N VAL A 22 -1.74 3.96 11.68
CA VAL A 22 -1.55 4.60 10.38
C VAL A 22 -0.11 4.36 9.93
N ALA A 23 0.07 3.71 8.79
CA ALA A 23 1.37 3.51 8.17
C ALA A 23 1.48 4.29 6.85
N SER A 24 2.60 4.98 6.68
CA SER A 24 3.00 5.62 5.44
C SER A 24 4.18 4.86 4.83
N THR A 25 4.13 4.62 3.52
CA THR A 25 5.21 3.97 2.78
C THR A 25 5.62 4.75 1.53
N TYR A 26 6.91 4.72 1.22
CA TYR A 26 7.44 5.09 -0.08
C TYR A 26 8.33 3.95 -0.57
N VAL A 27 8.15 3.51 -1.81
CA VAL A 27 8.94 2.43 -2.39
C VAL A 27 9.57 2.91 -3.68
N ARG A 28 10.90 2.90 -3.76
CA ARG A 28 11.62 3.45 -4.92
C ARG A 28 11.30 2.65 -6.19
N PRO A 29 11.00 3.29 -7.34
CA PRO A 29 10.52 2.58 -8.53
C PRO A 29 11.58 1.71 -9.22
N GLN A 30 12.85 2.10 -9.14
CA GLN A 30 13.94 1.49 -9.94
C GLN A 30 14.68 0.36 -9.22
N LEU A 31 14.53 0.25 -7.90
CA LEU A 31 15.25 -0.75 -7.12
C LEU A 31 14.41 -2.04 -6.98
N PRO A 32 15.00 -3.21 -7.27
CA PRO A 32 14.36 -4.49 -6.98
C PRO A 32 14.40 -4.77 -5.46
N GLY A 33 13.61 -5.75 -5.01
CA GLY A 33 13.69 -6.25 -3.63
C GLY A 33 12.77 -5.58 -2.62
N ALA A 34 11.77 -4.81 -3.07
CA ALA A 34 10.71 -4.32 -2.19
C ALA A 34 9.99 -5.52 -1.54
N ASN A 35 9.78 -5.45 -0.23
CA ASN A 35 9.09 -6.49 0.54
C ASN A 35 7.91 -5.86 1.30
N PHE A 36 6.77 -6.54 1.28
CA PHE A 36 5.52 -6.07 1.89
C PHE A 36 5.08 -6.90 3.11
N ASP A 37 5.87 -7.90 3.54
CA ASP A 37 5.57 -8.73 4.72
C ASP A 37 5.36 -7.92 6.01
N TRP A 38 5.90 -6.70 6.08
CA TRP A 38 5.68 -5.78 7.19
C TRP A 38 4.19 -5.43 7.39
N MET A 39 3.35 -5.48 6.35
CA MET A 39 1.91 -5.27 6.46
C MET A 39 1.29 -6.33 7.38
N GLN A 40 1.63 -7.60 7.15
CA GLN A 40 1.20 -8.71 7.99
C GLN A 40 1.81 -8.62 9.40
N GLN A 41 3.08 -8.24 9.53
CA GLN A 41 3.74 -8.07 10.83
C GLN A 41 3.06 -6.98 11.67
N LEU A 42 2.71 -5.84 11.06
CA LEU A 42 1.96 -4.78 11.73
C LEU A 42 0.57 -5.26 12.16
N ARG A 43 -0.14 -5.99 11.29
CA ARG A 43 -1.44 -6.60 11.64
C ARG A 43 -1.33 -7.59 12.79
N ALA A 44 -0.30 -8.42 12.82
CA ALA A 44 -0.08 -9.36 13.91
C ALA A 44 0.25 -8.65 15.23
N LEU A 45 1.13 -7.65 15.19
CA LEU A 45 1.54 -6.88 16.38
C LEU A 45 0.39 -6.04 16.97
N TYR A 46 -0.47 -5.51 16.10
CA TYR A 46 -1.57 -4.61 16.46
C TYR A 46 -2.93 -5.19 16.05
N PHE A 47 -3.16 -6.48 16.34
CA PHE A 47 -4.32 -7.23 15.83
C PHE A 47 -5.69 -6.64 16.22
N ARG A 48 -5.77 -5.91 17.34
CA ARG A 48 -6.99 -5.24 17.84
C ARG A 48 -7.19 -3.84 17.26
N ASP A 49 -6.16 -3.27 16.68
CA ASP A 49 -6.23 -1.92 16.13
C ASP A 49 -6.79 -1.99 14.71
N GLU A 50 -7.57 -0.98 14.37
CA GLU A 50 -7.84 -0.67 12.97
C GLU A 50 -6.54 -0.26 12.29
N VAL A 51 -6.38 -0.57 11.01
CA VAL A 51 -5.16 -0.28 10.27
C VAL A 51 -5.48 0.46 8.98
N VAL A 52 -4.74 1.53 8.72
CA VAL A 52 -4.71 2.23 7.43
C VAL A 52 -3.26 2.32 6.98
N ILE A 53 -2.98 1.88 5.76
CA ILE A 53 -1.66 1.88 5.14
C ILE A 53 -1.77 2.64 3.83
N GLY A 54 -1.06 3.76 3.69
CA GLY A 54 -1.10 4.59 2.49
C GLY A 54 0.29 4.97 2.00
N GLY A 55 0.45 5.16 0.70
CA GLY A 55 1.68 5.72 0.16
C GLY A 55 1.95 5.31 -1.28
N ASP A 56 3.15 5.63 -1.76
CA ASP A 56 3.59 5.30 -3.12
C ASP A 56 4.30 3.94 -3.12
N PHE A 57 3.63 2.94 -3.69
CA PHE A 57 4.13 1.57 -3.72
C PHE A 57 5.00 1.27 -4.95
N ASN A 58 4.90 2.10 -6.00
CA ASN A 58 5.51 1.84 -7.32
C ASN A 58 5.40 0.36 -7.76
N ALA A 59 4.25 -0.26 -7.47
CA ALA A 59 3.96 -1.66 -7.75
C ALA A 59 2.89 -1.73 -8.84
N LEU A 60 3.13 -2.54 -9.88
CA LEU A 60 2.23 -2.63 -11.02
C LEU A 60 1.30 -3.83 -10.80
N SER A 61 0.00 -3.59 -10.75
CA SER A 61 -1.01 -4.64 -10.87
C SER A 61 -2.21 -4.23 -11.72
N THR A 62 -2.75 -5.20 -12.45
CA THR A 62 -4.05 -5.10 -13.10
C THR A 62 -5.19 -4.81 -12.13
N THR A 63 -5.06 -5.20 -10.86
CA THR A 63 -6.07 -4.97 -9.81
C THR A 63 -6.31 -3.48 -9.56
N TRP A 64 -5.30 -2.63 -9.74
CA TRP A 64 -5.41 -1.17 -9.63
C TRP A 64 -5.07 -0.47 -10.95
N GLY A 65 -5.43 -1.08 -12.08
CA GLY A 65 -5.50 -0.39 -13.37
C GLY A 65 -4.25 -0.41 -14.24
N TYR A 66 -3.18 -1.12 -13.87
CA TYR A 66 -2.06 -1.35 -14.80
C TYR A 66 -2.40 -2.41 -15.86
N ARG A 67 -1.67 -2.42 -16.97
CA ARG A 67 -1.85 -3.46 -18.02
C ARG A 67 -1.27 -4.81 -17.65
N VAL A 68 -0.32 -4.83 -16.73
CA VAL A 68 0.44 -6.01 -16.34
C VAL A 68 0.65 -5.99 -14.85
N THR A 69 0.71 -7.18 -14.25
CA THR A 69 1.12 -7.35 -12.85
C THR A 69 2.59 -7.76 -12.81
N ASN A 70 3.43 -6.93 -12.20
CA ASN A 70 4.84 -7.25 -12.01
C ASN A 70 5.04 -8.03 -10.69
N ILE A 71 6.29 -8.43 -10.40
CA ILE A 71 6.62 -9.19 -9.17
C ILE A 71 6.22 -8.38 -7.93
N ARG A 72 6.45 -7.06 -7.93
CA ARG A 72 6.08 -6.18 -6.81
C ARG A 72 4.57 -6.12 -6.59
N GLY A 73 3.78 -6.02 -7.67
CA GLY A 73 2.33 -6.07 -7.62
C GLY A 73 1.83 -7.37 -7.01
N ARG A 74 2.32 -8.51 -7.48
CA ARG A 74 1.96 -9.83 -6.91
C ARG A 74 2.29 -9.95 -5.43
N ASN A 75 3.49 -9.50 -5.04
CA ASN A 75 3.91 -9.55 -3.65
C ASN A 75 3.03 -8.63 -2.78
N LEU A 76 2.70 -7.43 -3.27
CA LEU A 76 1.84 -6.49 -2.56
C LEU A 76 0.42 -7.03 -2.40
N GLU A 77 -0.18 -7.58 -3.47
CA GLU A 77 -1.49 -8.23 -3.42
C GLU A 77 -1.51 -9.34 -2.38
N LYS A 78 -0.51 -10.22 -2.42
CA LYS A 78 -0.40 -11.31 -1.46
C LYS A 78 -0.25 -10.80 -0.03
N SER A 79 0.64 -9.85 0.23
CA SER A 79 0.84 -9.31 1.58
C SER A 79 -0.39 -8.56 2.10
N ALA A 80 -1.17 -7.92 1.24
CA ALA A 80 -2.43 -7.29 1.62
C ALA A 80 -3.51 -8.34 1.94
N GLU A 81 -3.63 -9.39 1.12
CA GLU A 81 -4.54 -10.52 1.35
C GLU A 81 -4.20 -11.26 2.66
N ASP A 82 -2.92 -11.61 2.85
CA ASP A 82 -2.43 -12.29 4.07
C ASP A 82 -2.60 -11.41 5.33
N ALA A 83 -2.73 -10.10 5.17
CA ALA A 83 -2.98 -9.12 6.22
C ALA A 83 -4.48 -8.79 6.42
N GLU A 84 -5.37 -9.39 5.65
CA GLU A 84 -6.82 -9.12 5.62
C GLU A 84 -7.15 -7.63 5.38
N LEU A 85 -6.37 -6.98 4.52
CA LEU A 85 -6.55 -5.58 4.15
C LEU A 85 -7.24 -5.46 2.79
N ILE A 86 -8.13 -4.47 2.67
CA ILE A 86 -8.84 -4.14 1.43
C ILE A 86 -8.26 -2.88 0.79
N LEU A 87 -8.24 -2.85 -0.55
CA LEU A 87 -7.87 -1.67 -1.31
C LEU A 87 -9.03 -0.67 -1.30
N VAL A 88 -8.77 0.58 -0.90
CA VAL A 88 -9.81 1.62 -0.78
C VAL A 88 -9.78 2.67 -1.90
N ASN A 89 -8.82 2.57 -2.82
CA ASN A 89 -8.70 3.50 -3.93
C ASN A 89 -9.96 3.51 -4.83
N ASP A 90 -10.38 4.70 -5.25
CA ASP A 90 -11.23 4.84 -6.43
C ASP A 90 -10.39 4.63 -7.69
N LEU A 91 -10.58 3.48 -8.33
CA LEU A 91 -9.81 3.08 -9.52
C LEU A 91 -10.15 3.90 -10.78
N SER A 92 -11.19 4.72 -10.75
CA SER A 92 -11.51 5.66 -11.83
C SER A 92 -10.66 6.94 -11.77
N CYS A 93 -10.00 7.19 -10.63
CA CYS A 93 -9.21 8.39 -10.37
C CYS A 93 -7.69 8.07 -10.32
N PRO A 94 -6.91 8.37 -11.37
CA PRO A 94 -5.48 8.12 -11.36
C PRO A 94 -4.75 9.02 -10.36
N THR A 95 -3.76 8.48 -9.64
CA THR A 95 -2.96 9.25 -8.66
C THR A 95 -1.69 9.84 -9.27
N ARG A 96 -1.25 9.32 -10.44
CA ARG A 96 -0.15 9.86 -11.22
C ARG A 96 -0.54 10.05 -12.67
N LEU A 97 -0.52 11.29 -13.14
CA LEU A 97 -0.78 11.65 -14.53
C LEU A 97 0.46 11.42 -15.41
N GLY A 98 0.25 10.88 -16.61
CA GLY A 98 1.29 10.77 -17.63
C GLY A 98 1.84 12.15 -18.03
N GLN A 99 3.16 12.29 -18.12
CA GLN A 99 3.82 13.57 -18.45
C GLN A 99 4.24 13.67 -19.93
N SER A 100 3.96 12.63 -20.72
CA SER A 100 4.26 12.57 -22.14
C SER A 100 3.22 11.72 -22.86
N PRO A 101 3.02 11.87 -24.18
CA PRO A 101 2.04 11.09 -24.94
C PRO A 101 2.24 9.56 -24.86
N SER A 102 3.46 9.12 -24.58
CA SER A 102 3.81 7.71 -24.39
C SER A 102 3.48 7.16 -22.99
N GLN A 103 3.29 8.04 -22.01
CA GLN A 103 2.99 7.66 -20.63
C GLN A 103 1.49 7.70 -20.38
N ARG A 104 0.97 6.67 -19.72
CA ARG A 104 -0.42 6.67 -19.24
C ARG A 104 -0.51 7.21 -17.83
N ASP A 105 -1.73 7.58 -17.50
CA ASP A 105 -2.18 7.77 -16.13
C ASP A 105 -2.16 6.43 -15.40
N THR A 106 -1.77 6.45 -14.13
CA THR A 106 -1.53 5.25 -13.32
C THR A 106 -1.88 5.50 -11.85
N ILE A 107 -1.97 4.42 -11.07
CA ILE A 107 -2.28 4.44 -9.64
C ILE A 107 -1.12 3.81 -8.85
N PRO A 108 0.06 4.45 -8.76
CA PRO A 108 1.15 3.96 -7.92
C PRO A 108 0.90 4.20 -6.41
N ASP A 109 0.08 5.21 -6.08
CA ASP A 109 -0.30 5.53 -4.72
C ASP A 109 -1.52 4.71 -4.31
N LEU A 110 -1.37 3.87 -3.30
CA LEU A 110 -2.40 2.94 -2.86
C LEU A 110 -2.70 3.16 -1.39
N THR A 111 -3.95 2.92 -1.01
CA THR A 111 -4.40 2.91 0.38
C THR A 111 -5.08 1.58 0.67
N TRP A 112 -4.63 0.93 1.73
CA TRP A 112 -5.14 -0.34 2.23
C TRP A 112 -5.69 -0.13 3.63
N ALA A 113 -6.81 -0.77 3.95
CA ALA A 113 -7.42 -0.62 5.27
C ALA A 113 -8.01 -1.94 5.77
N THR A 114 -8.16 -2.06 7.09
CA THR A 114 -9.04 -3.08 7.68
C THR A 114 -10.50 -2.80 7.24
N PRO A 115 -11.30 -3.82 6.93
CA PRO A 115 -12.67 -3.63 6.43
C PRO A 115 -13.56 -2.76 7.33
N SER A 116 -13.37 -2.82 8.65
CA SER A 116 -14.13 -2.05 9.64
C SER A 116 -13.82 -0.54 9.66
N THR A 117 -12.82 -0.09 8.90
CA THR A 117 -12.48 1.34 8.77
C THR A 117 -13.23 2.03 7.62
N VAL A 118 -13.80 1.28 6.67
CA VAL A 118 -14.37 1.79 5.41
C VAL A 118 -15.90 1.81 5.44
#